data_AF-A0A453P3L4-F1
#
_entry.id   AF-A0A453P3L4-F1
#
_cell.length_a   1.000
_cell.length_b   1.000
_cell.length_c   1.000
_cell.angle_alpha   90.00
_cell.angle_beta   90.00
_cell.angle_gamma   90.00
#
_symmetry.space_group_name_H-M   'P 1'
#
loop_
_entity.id
_entity.type
_entity.pdbx_description
1 polymer ?
#
loop_
_entity_poly.entity_id
_entity_poly.type
_entity_poly.pdbx_seq_one_letter_code
_entity_poly.pdbx_strand_id
1 'polypeptide(L)' 'MYLQYYINEKGVKVYTTKKESPLGVPTQSAHPGIPTSF' A
#
# COMPACT_ATOMS: atom_id res chain seq x y z
N MET A 1 -7.53 2.11 9.18
CA MET A 1 -6.43 1.14 8.98
C MET A 1 -5.16 1.91 8.67
N TYR A 2 -4.08 1.73 9.43
CA TYR A 2 -2.86 2.54 9.26
C TYR A 2 -1.80 1.90 8.36
N LEU A 3 -1.93 0.60 8.06
CA LEU A 3 -0.94 -0.10 7.25
C LEU A 3 -1.18 0.16 5.76
N GLN A 4 -0.14 0.62 5.10
CA GLN A 4 -0.09 0.90 3.67
C GLN A 4 1.04 0.10 3.02
N TYR A 5 1.07 0.06 1.70
CA TYR A 5 2.14 -0.57 0.93
C TYR A 5 2.40 0.13 -0.40
N TYR A 6 3.59 -0.09 -0.96
CA TYR A 6 3.92 0.25 -2.35
C TYR A 6 4.70 -0.88 -3.00
N ILE A 7 4.80 -0.86 -4.33
CA ILE A 7 5.66 -1.78 -5.10
C ILE A 7 6.96 -1.05 -5.42
N ASN A 8 8.09 -1.62 -5.04
CA ASN A 8 9.39 -1.06 -5.39
C ASN A 8 9.82 -1.46 -6.81
N GLU A 9 10.96 -0.95 -7.26
CA GLU A 9 11.51 -1.23 -8.60
C GLU A 9 11.82 -2.72 -8.84
N LYS A 10 11.95 -3.52 -7.77
CA LYS A 10 12.17 -4.97 -7.84
C LYS A 10 10.85 -5.75 -7.91
N GLY A 11 9.70 -5.08 -7.98
CA GLY A 11 8.38 -5.73 -7.96
C GLY A 11 7.96 -6.26 -6.59
N VAL A 12 8.65 -5.85 -5.51
CA VAL A 12 8.38 -6.34 -4.15
C VAL A 12 7.42 -5.40 -3.42
N LYS A 13 6.43 -5.98 -2.72
CA LYS A 13 5.56 -5.24 -1.79
C LYS A 13 6.36 -4.81 -0.57
N VAL A 14 6.45 -3.50 -0.36
CA VAL A 14 7.03 -2.90 0.84
C VAL A 14 5.92 -2.29 1.68
N TYR A 15 5.76 -2.78 2.90
CA TYR A 15 4.77 -2.28 3.85
C TYR A 15 5.30 -1.06 4.60
N THR A 16 4.42 -0.11 4.88
CA THR A 16 4.76 1.16 5.51
C THR A 16 3.55 1.77 6.19
N THR A 17 3.76 2.68 7.13
CA THR A 17 2.71 3.53 7.71
C THR A 17 2.64 4.92 7.04
N LYS A 18 3.62 5.24 6.20
CA LYS A 18 3.66 6.49 5.42
C LYS A 18 2.62 6.46 4.31
N LYS A 19 2.11 7.65 3.94
CA LYS A 19 1.20 7.86 2.79
C LYS A 19 1.93 7.94 1.44
N GLU A 20 3.25 8.07 1.48
CA GLU A 20 4.11 8.22 0.31
C GLU A 20 5.33 7.31 0.44
N SER A 21 5.74 6.74 -0.68
CA SER A 21 6.98 5.99 -0.85
C SER A 21 8.20 6.94 -0.87
N PRO A 22 9.43 6.43 -0.72
CA PRO A 22 10.64 7.24 -0.85
C PRO A 22 10.83 7.88 -2.24
N LEU A 23 10.07 7.44 -3.25
CA LEU A 23 10.08 7.98 -4.61
C LEU A 23 8.98 9.05 -4.83
N GLY A 24 8.23 9.42 -3.79
CA GLY A 24 7.13 10.38 -3.89
C GLY A 24 5.85 9.79 -4.50
N VAL A 25 5.79 8.48 -4.77
CA VAL A 25 4.54 7.84 -5.21
C VAL A 25 3.62 7.55 -4.02
N PRO A 26 2.30 7.80 -4.14
CA PRO A 26 1.35 7.52 -3.08
C PRO A 26 1.23 6.03 -2.78
N THR A 27 1.11 5.68 -1.51
CA THR A 27 0.96 4.29 -1.06
C THR A 27 -0.50 3.83 -1.08
N GLN A 28 -0.70 2.52 -1.18
CA GLN A 28 -2.02 1.89 -1.20
C GLN A 28 -2.36 1.31 0.17
N SER A 29 -3.64 1.28 0.54
CA SER A 29 -4.10 0.64 1.78
C SER A 29 -3.77 -0.86 1.74
N ALA A 30 -3.12 -1.36 2.78
CA ALA A 30 -2.81 -2.79 2.92
C ALA A 30 -3.97 -3.59 3.55
N HIS A 31 -5.11 -2.94 3.82
CA HIS A 31 -6.30 -3.66 4.27
C HIS A 31 -6.77 -4.58 3.13
N PRO A 32 -6.90 -5.91 3.34
CA PRO A 32 -7.73 -6.70 2.46
C PRO A 32 -9.10 -6.04 2.33
N GLY A 33 -9.47 -5.64 1.11
CA GLY A 33 -10.80 -5.13 0.85
C GLY A 33 -11.80 -6.20 1.24
N ILE A 34 -12.74 -5.87 2.13
CA ILE A 34 -13.95 -6.68 2.26
C ILE A 34 -14.59 -6.67 0.86
N PRO A 35 -14.86 -7.84 0.25
CA PRO A 35 -15.56 -7.87 -1.03
C PRO A 35 -16.97 -7.36 -0.78
N THR A 36 -17.22 -6.08 -1.05
CA THR A 36 -18.58 -5.53 -1.10
C THR A 36 -19.22 -5.99 -2.41
N SER A 37 -19.69 -7.24 -2.42
CA SER A 37 -20.71 -7.74 -3.33
C SER A 37 -21.87 -8.19 -2.45
N PHE A 38 -22.82 -7.30 -2.21
CA PHE A 38 -24.16 -7.60 -1.70
C PHE A 38 -25.17 -6.96 -2.65
#